data_AF-A0A0C3Q9L9-F1
#
_entry.id   AF-A0A0C3Q9L9-F1
#
_cell.length_a   1.000
_cell.length_b   1.000
_cell.length_c   1.000
_cell.angle_alpha   90.00
_cell.angle_beta   90.00
_cell.angle_gamma   90.00
#
_symmetry.space_group_name_H-M   'P 1'
#
loop_
_entity.id
_entity.type
_entity.pdbx_description
1 polymer ?
#
loop_
_entity_poly.entity_id
_entity_poly.type
_entity_poly.pdbx_seq_one_letter_code
_entity_poly.pdbx_strand_id
1 'polypeptide(L)'
;MGDAGGALFGPRPTVADRPLPKRSVELEKALARARAALNYPRAPQPDAAAFRRLEVESRKKDEEIAKRIRAAKRKKLPVELPARHAALVKSYMHDRSFSVKVGREMVTAKDIGRLSPASWLNDEIINLWGAMIMERAERFKATKTGAASKEKELPDDDDSDPGRFGHPEPLPNVHYFNTFFFPKLENEGYEKARLGKWTKTVDIFSKDVILVPVNLGNAHWTCAAINMKKKRVEYYDSMGSPRPKVYQV
;
A
#
# COMPACT_ATOMS: atom_id res chain seq x y z
N MET A 1 98.58 19.24 7.66
CA MET A 1 97.79 18.01 7.93
C MET A 1 96.34 18.32 7.59
N GLY A 2 95.72 17.49 6.75
CA GLY A 2 94.52 17.81 5.98
C GLY A 2 93.22 17.80 6.77
N ASP A 3 92.29 18.64 6.32
CA ASP A 3 90.88 18.61 6.67
C ASP A 3 90.11 18.17 5.42
N ALA A 4 89.42 17.03 5.50
CA ALA A 4 88.69 16.42 4.39
C ALA A 4 87.25 16.95 4.39
N GLY A 5 86.86 17.55 3.27
CA GLY A 5 85.63 18.31 3.09
C GLY A 5 84.33 17.53 3.40
N GLY A 6 83.42 18.25 4.04
CA GLY A 6 82.03 17.85 4.23
C GLY A 6 81.29 17.67 2.91
N ALA A 7 80.55 16.57 2.81
CA ALA A 7 79.68 16.27 1.69
C ALA A 7 78.52 17.30 1.61
N LEU A 8 78.48 18.06 0.53
CA LEU A 8 77.38 18.96 0.17
C LEU A 8 76.15 18.13 -0.27
N PHE A 9 75.14 18.02 0.60
CA PHE A 9 73.80 17.60 0.19
C PHE A 9 73.11 18.78 -0.51
N GLY A 10 72.89 18.67 -1.82
CA GLY A 10 72.06 19.61 -2.58
C GLY A 10 70.59 19.63 -2.12
N PRO A 11 69.81 20.68 -2.44
CA PRO A 11 68.42 20.80 -2.02
C PRO A 11 67.57 19.66 -2.59
N ARG A 12 66.67 19.09 -1.77
CA ARG A 12 65.75 18.04 -2.21
C ARG A 12 64.79 18.61 -3.28
N PRO A 13 64.58 17.90 -4.41
CA PRO A 13 63.66 18.36 -5.45
C PRO A 13 62.23 18.49 -4.90
N THR A 14 61.54 19.54 -5.32
CA THR A 14 60.16 19.82 -4.88
C THR A 14 59.18 18.94 -5.65
N VAL A 15 57.94 18.78 -5.15
CA VAL A 15 56.90 17.98 -5.82
C VAL A 15 56.63 18.46 -7.27
N ALA A 16 56.87 19.74 -7.55
CA ALA A 16 56.70 20.36 -8.86
C ALA A 16 57.78 19.96 -9.88
N ASP A 17 58.95 19.50 -9.43
CA ASP A 17 60.07 19.12 -10.30
C ASP A 17 60.00 17.67 -10.79
N ARG A 18 58.96 16.91 -10.39
CA ARG A 18 58.75 15.54 -10.85
C ARG A 18 58.06 15.52 -12.21
N PRO A 19 58.61 14.82 -13.22
CA PRO A 19 57.95 14.67 -14.51
C PRO A 19 56.60 13.99 -14.30
N LEU A 20 55.55 14.55 -14.91
CA LEU A 20 54.21 13.97 -14.85
C LEU A 20 54.27 12.52 -15.36
N PRO A 21 53.67 11.56 -14.64
CA PRO A 21 53.66 10.17 -15.09
C PRO A 21 53.01 10.09 -16.48
N LYS A 22 53.62 9.32 -17.38
CA LYS A 22 53.09 9.10 -18.73
C LYS A 22 51.65 8.61 -18.59
N ARG A 23 50.70 9.30 -19.25
CA ARG A 23 49.29 8.93 -19.19
C ARG A 23 49.14 7.49 -19.68
N SER A 24 48.48 6.66 -18.89
CA SER A 24 48.27 5.26 -19.26
C SER A 24 47.32 5.18 -20.46
N VAL A 25 47.47 4.12 -21.25
CA VAL A 25 46.62 3.87 -22.42
C VAL A 25 45.14 3.74 -21.99
N GLU A 26 44.87 3.22 -20.79
CA GLU A 26 43.51 3.18 -20.25
C GLU A 26 42.96 4.58 -19.95
N LEU A 27 43.79 5.48 -19.40
CA LEU A 27 43.39 6.85 -19.09
C LEU A 27 43.08 7.64 -20.37
N GLU A 28 43.88 7.44 -21.43
CA GLU A 28 43.62 8.07 -22.72
C GLU A 28 42.35 7.53 -23.39
N LYS A 29 42.14 6.21 -23.35
CA LYS A 29 40.89 5.61 -23.83
C LYS A 29 39.67 6.09 -23.02
N ALA A 30 39.81 6.23 -21.71
CA ALA A 30 38.76 6.77 -20.84
C ALA A 30 38.45 8.25 -21.18
N LEU A 31 39.48 9.07 -21.37
CA LEU A 31 39.34 10.47 -21.82
C LEU A 31 38.69 10.58 -23.20
N ALA A 32 39.07 9.69 -24.14
CA ALA A 32 38.47 9.64 -25.48
C ALA A 32 36.99 9.27 -25.42
N ARG A 33 36.60 8.28 -24.59
CA ARG A 33 35.20 7.92 -24.36
C ARG A 33 34.42 9.06 -23.70
N ALA A 34 35.00 9.74 -22.71
CA ALA A 34 34.37 10.88 -22.05
C ALA A 34 34.16 12.06 -23.01
N ARG A 35 35.15 12.36 -23.87
CA ARG A 35 35.03 13.37 -24.94
C ARG A 35 34.00 12.98 -26.00
N ALA A 36 33.95 11.71 -26.38
CA ALA A 36 32.92 11.21 -27.29
C ALA A 36 31.52 11.33 -26.67
N ALA A 37 31.37 11.02 -25.37
CA ALA A 37 30.12 11.14 -24.61
C ALA A 37 29.58 12.58 -24.57
N LEU A 38 30.45 13.59 -24.54
CA LEU A 38 30.08 15.01 -24.61
C LEU A 38 29.40 15.40 -25.93
N ASN A 39 29.71 14.70 -27.01
CA ASN A 39 29.16 14.95 -28.34
C ASN A 39 27.92 14.08 -28.67
N TYR A 40 27.48 13.20 -27.76
CA TYR A 40 26.22 12.49 -27.96
C TYR A 40 25.03 13.46 -27.85
N PRO A 41 23.96 13.25 -28.64
CA PRO A 41 22.73 14.02 -28.48
C PRO A 41 22.28 13.90 -27.03
N ARG A 42 22.12 15.04 -26.36
CA ARG A 42 21.54 15.06 -25.01
C ARG A 42 20.17 14.40 -25.12
N ALA A 43 19.88 13.46 -24.20
CA ALA A 43 18.55 12.85 -24.14
C ALA A 43 17.49 13.96 -24.18
N PRO A 44 16.41 13.81 -24.97
CA PRO A 44 15.37 14.82 -25.06
C PRO A 44 14.91 15.16 -23.66
N GLN A 45 15.00 16.43 -23.28
CA GLN A 45 14.56 16.84 -21.96
C GLN A 45 13.05 16.60 -21.89
N PRO A 46 12.54 15.98 -20.82
CA PRO A 46 11.10 15.89 -20.59
C PRO A 46 10.50 17.30 -20.72
N ASP A 47 9.54 17.51 -21.64
CA ASP A 47 8.94 18.82 -21.87
C ASP A 47 8.27 19.29 -20.56
N ALA A 48 8.95 20.17 -19.82
CA ALA A 48 8.47 20.67 -18.53
C ALA A 48 7.10 21.35 -18.65
N ALA A 49 6.72 21.85 -19.83
CA ALA A 49 5.36 22.33 -20.08
C ALA A 49 4.37 21.17 -20.26
N ALA A 50 4.75 20.09 -20.94
CA ALA A 50 3.94 18.86 -21.01
C ALA A 50 3.71 18.25 -19.63
N PHE A 51 4.76 18.15 -18.79
CA PHE A 51 4.62 17.67 -17.41
C PHE A 51 3.66 18.53 -16.60
N ARG A 52 3.81 19.86 -16.64
CA ARG A 52 2.87 20.79 -15.98
C ARG A 52 1.44 20.66 -16.48
N ARG A 53 1.23 20.42 -17.79
CA ARG A 53 -0.10 20.17 -18.37
C ARG A 53 -0.70 18.87 -17.83
N LEU A 54 0.09 17.80 -17.75
CA LEU A 54 -0.33 16.51 -17.20
C LEU A 54 -0.68 16.60 -15.72
N GLU A 55 0.09 17.33 -14.92
CA GLU A 55 -0.22 17.56 -13.49
C GLU A 55 -1.53 18.33 -13.30
N VAL A 56 -1.77 19.38 -14.09
CA VAL A 56 -3.01 20.15 -14.05
C VAL A 56 -4.21 19.28 -14.46
N GLU A 57 -4.04 18.44 -15.48
CA GLU A 57 -5.08 17.52 -15.93
C GLU A 57 -5.37 16.44 -14.86
N SER A 58 -4.32 15.88 -14.24
CA SER A 58 -4.43 14.92 -13.14
C SER A 58 -5.19 15.51 -11.95
N ARG A 59 -4.82 16.72 -11.51
CA ARG A 59 -5.52 17.41 -10.42
C ARG A 59 -6.99 17.67 -10.73
N LYS A 60 -7.32 18.09 -11.96
CA LYS A 60 -8.71 18.29 -12.37
C LYS A 60 -9.52 16.98 -12.31
N LYS A 61 -8.92 15.86 -12.74
CA LYS A 61 -9.54 14.52 -12.64
C LYS A 61 -9.78 14.14 -11.17
N ASP A 62 -8.80 14.36 -10.30
CA ASP A 62 -8.92 14.08 -8.86
C ASP A 62 -10.01 14.93 -8.20
N GLU A 63 -10.07 16.22 -8.52
CA GLU A 63 -11.10 17.14 -8.03
C GLU A 63 -12.51 16.70 -8.47
N GLU A 64 -12.66 16.28 -9.73
CA GLU A 64 -13.93 15.77 -10.26
C GLU A 64 -14.35 14.48 -9.56
N ILE A 65 -13.41 13.57 -9.29
CA ILE A 65 -13.66 12.34 -8.52
C ILE A 65 -14.10 12.67 -7.10
N ALA A 66 -13.38 13.57 -6.41
CA ALA A 66 -13.72 14.00 -5.07
C ALA A 66 -15.14 14.61 -5.02
N LYS A 67 -15.51 15.39 -6.04
CA LYS A 67 -16.86 15.95 -6.19
C LYS A 67 -17.90 14.84 -6.36
N ARG A 68 -17.64 13.82 -7.20
CA ARG A 68 -18.54 12.66 -7.37
C ARG A 68 -18.71 11.87 -6.07
N ILE A 69 -17.62 11.61 -5.34
CA ILE A 69 -17.67 10.88 -4.06
C ILE A 69 -18.48 11.66 -3.02
N ARG A 70 -18.32 12.99 -2.95
CA ARG A 70 -19.10 13.85 -2.06
C ARG A 70 -20.57 13.97 -2.49
N ALA A 71 -20.84 14.00 -3.79
CA ALA A 71 -22.19 14.10 -4.35
C ALA A 71 -22.98 12.79 -4.24
N ALA A 72 -22.30 11.63 -4.22
CA ALA A 72 -22.94 10.35 -3.98
C ALA A 72 -23.60 10.36 -2.60
N LYS A 73 -24.94 10.40 -2.56
CA LYS A 73 -25.72 10.30 -1.33
C LYS A 73 -25.41 8.96 -0.67
N ARG A 74 -24.56 8.97 0.36
CA ARG A 74 -24.31 7.80 1.19
C ARG A 74 -25.64 7.40 1.83
N LYS A 75 -26.02 6.12 1.71
CA LYS A 75 -27.17 5.58 2.45
C LYS A 75 -26.93 5.88 3.95
N LYS A 76 -27.92 6.47 4.62
CA LYS A 76 -27.80 6.78 6.05
C LYS A 76 -27.73 5.46 6.79
N LEU A 77 -26.65 5.25 7.54
CA LEU A 77 -26.56 4.12 8.45
C LEU A 77 -27.57 4.32 9.59
N PRO A 78 -28.18 3.24 10.11
CA PRO A 78 -29.00 3.35 11.30
C PRO A 78 -28.16 3.92 12.44
N VAL A 79 -28.75 4.86 13.19
CA VAL A 79 -28.05 5.57 14.28
C VAL A 79 -27.79 4.63 15.45
N GLU A 80 -28.65 3.63 15.63
CA GLU A 80 -28.59 2.67 16.73
C GLU A 80 -28.76 1.24 16.21
N LEU A 81 -28.15 0.29 16.93
CA LEU A 81 -28.36 -1.13 16.68
C LEU A 81 -29.74 -1.54 17.22
N PRO A 82 -30.46 -2.44 16.52
CA PRO A 82 -31.64 -3.10 17.07
C PRO A 82 -31.35 -3.71 18.45
N ALA A 83 -32.33 -3.68 19.35
CA ALA A 83 -32.16 -4.12 20.74
C ALA A 83 -31.57 -5.55 20.85
N ARG A 84 -31.98 -6.45 19.94
CA ARG A 84 -31.43 -7.82 19.85
C ARG A 84 -29.92 -7.84 19.61
N HIS A 85 -29.43 -7.04 18.66
CA HIS A 85 -28.01 -6.98 18.31
C HIS A 85 -27.21 -6.27 19.41
N ALA A 86 -27.78 -5.22 20.02
CA ALA A 86 -27.15 -4.54 21.15
C ALA A 86 -26.96 -5.48 22.36
N ALA A 87 -27.92 -6.38 22.61
CA ALA A 87 -27.79 -7.41 23.65
C ALA A 87 -26.69 -8.43 23.33
N LEU A 88 -26.59 -8.89 22.08
CA LEU A 88 -25.53 -9.80 21.63
C LEU A 88 -24.13 -9.17 21.75
N VAL A 89 -23.99 -7.90 21.35
CA VAL A 89 -22.72 -7.17 21.51
C VAL A 89 -22.33 -7.12 22.99
N LYS A 90 -23.27 -6.81 23.88
CA LYS A 90 -23.02 -6.81 25.33
C LYS A 90 -22.59 -8.20 25.81
N SER A 91 -23.27 -9.28 25.39
CA SER A 91 -22.87 -10.63 25.82
C SER A 91 -21.47 -11.00 25.33
N TYR A 92 -21.15 -10.75 24.07
CA TYR A 92 -19.84 -11.08 23.51
C TYR A 92 -18.71 -10.28 24.14
N MET A 93 -18.94 -9.00 24.46
CA MET A 93 -17.93 -8.16 25.13
C MET A 93 -17.60 -8.61 26.55
N HIS A 94 -18.49 -9.35 27.22
CA HIS A 94 -18.25 -9.89 28.57
C HIS A 94 -17.74 -11.34 28.56
N ASP A 95 -17.87 -12.04 27.43
CA ASP A 95 -17.41 -13.42 27.29
C ASP A 95 -15.89 -13.49 27.13
N ARG A 96 -15.21 -13.99 28.18
CA ARG A 96 -13.75 -14.16 28.21
C ARG A 96 -13.26 -15.34 27.36
N SER A 97 -14.16 -16.24 26.97
CA SER A 97 -13.90 -17.38 26.10
C SER A 97 -14.23 -17.12 24.64
N PHE A 98 -14.66 -15.90 24.31
CA PHE A 98 -15.04 -15.53 22.95
C PHE A 98 -13.91 -15.82 21.96
N SER A 99 -14.25 -16.53 20.89
CA SER A 99 -13.38 -16.70 19.73
C SER A 99 -14.22 -16.84 18.46
N VAL A 100 -13.75 -16.21 17.38
CA VAL A 100 -14.35 -16.32 16.05
C VAL A 100 -13.26 -16.47 15.01
N LYS A 101 -13.53 -17.29 13.99
CA LYS A 101 -12.61 -17.52 12.88
C LYS A 101 -13.32 -17.26 11.57
N VAL A 102 -12.72 -16.40 10.74
CA VAL A 102 -13.21 -16.09 9.40
C VAL A 102 -12.06 -16.27 8.41
N GLY A 103 -12.21 -17.25 7.52
CA GLY A 103 -11.12 -17.67 6.63
C GLY A 103 -9.90 -18.15 7.42
N ARG A 104 -8.82 -17.35 7.36
CA ARG A 104 -7.55 -17.63 8.06
C ARG A 104 -7.37 -16.81 9.34
N GLU A 105 -8.17 -15.76 9.52
CA GLU A 105 -8.04 -14.82 10.63
C GLU A 105 -8.84 -15.34 11.83
N MET A 106 -8.31 -15.14 13.03
CA MET A 106 -8.95 -15.54 14.29
C MET A 106 -8.92 -14.37 15.25
N VAL A 107 -10.08 -14.05 15.82
CA VAL A 107 -10.26 -12.95 16.77
C VAL A 107 -10.73 -13.52 18.09
N THR A 108 -10.12 -13.08 19.18
CA THR A 108 -10.38 -13.56 20.54
C THR A 108 -11.07 -12.49 21.39
N ALA A 109 -11.48 -12.86 22.61
CA ALA A 109 -12.02 -11.94 23.62
C ALA A 109 -11.14 -10.69 23.85
N LYS A 110 -9.81 -10.83 23.77
CA LYS A 110 -8.86 -9.71 23.92
C LYS A 110 -8.98 -8.71 22.76
N ASP A 111 -9.13 -9.23 21.55
CA ASP A 111 -9.15 -8.44 20.32
C ASP A 111 -10.47 -7.68 20.19
N ILE A 112 -11.60 -8.34 20.46
CA ILE A 112 -12.91 -7.65 20.44
C ILE A 112 -12.99 -6.54 21.48
N GLY A 113 -12.27 -6.64 22.60
CA GLY A 113 -12.16 -5.57 23.57
C GLY A 113 -11.62 -4.26 22.97
N ARG A 114 -10.84 -4.34 21.88
CA ARG A 114 -10.31 -3.18 21.15
C ARG A 114 -11.35 -2.42 20.33
N LEU A 115 -12.55 -2.98 20.15
CA LEU A 115 -13.70 -2.29 19.57
C LEU A 115 -14.42 -1.37 20.57
N SER A 116 -14.05 -1.42 21.86
CA SER A 116 -14.63 -0.54 22.88
C SER A 116 -14.38 0.93 22.56
N PRO A 117 -15.26 1.85 23.03
CA PRO A 117 -15.06 3.28 22.84
C PRO A 117 -13.66 3.75 23.23
N ALA A 118 -13.11 4.69 22.46
CA ALA A 118 -11.77 5.27 22.67
C ALA A 118 -10.59 4.26 22.69
N SER A 119 -10.78 3.05 22.17
CA SER A 119 -9.70 2.07 21.98
C SER A 119 -9.21 2.07 20.53
N TRP A 120 -7.91 1.80 20.33
CA TRP A 120 -7.33 1.63 19.00
C TRP A 120 -7.54 0.22 18.49
N LEU A 121 -8.02 0.06 17.26
CA LEU A 121 -8.13 -1.25 16.62
C LEU A 121 -6.73 -1.86 16.44
N ASN A 122 -6.62 -3.17 16.68
CA ASN A 122 -5.43 -3.92 16.35
C ASN A 122 -5.54 -4.56 14.95
N ASP A 123 -4.45 -5.15 14.53
CA ASP A 123 -4.33 -5.91 13.29
C ASP A 123 -5.32 -7.06 13.17
N GLU A 124 -5.55 -7.83 14.24
CA GLU A 124 -6.50 -8.96 14.21
C GLU A 124 -7.93 -8.50 13.82
N ILE A 125 -8.41 -7.41 14.41
CA ILE A 125 -9.72 -6.85 14.08
C ILE A 125 -9.78 -6.32 12.64
N ILE A 126 -8.74 -5.61 12.18
CA ILE A 126 -8.68 -5.08 10.82
C ILE A 126 -8.63 -6.22 9.80
N ASN A 127 -7.84 -7.27 10.06
CA ASN A 127 -7.73 -8.44 9.19
C ASN A 127 -9.01 -9.26 9.15
N LEU A 128 -9.67 -9.47 10.29
CA LEU A 128 -10.99 -10.12 10.34
C LEU A 128 -12.00 -9.38 9.45
N TRP A 129 -12.04 -8.05 9.53
CA TRP A 129 -12.95 -7.25 8.70
C TRP A 129 -12.63 -7.38 7.20
N GLY A 130 -11.34 -7.38 6.84
CA GLY A 130 -10.90 -7.65 5.48
C GLY A 130 -11.29 -9.04 4.97
N ALA A 131 -11.20 -10.06 5.83
CA ALA A 131 -11.64 -11.42 5.52
C ALA A 131 -13.16 -11.48 5.29
N MET A 132 -13.96 -10.81 6.13
CA MET A 132 -15.41 -10.70 5.97
C MET A 132 -15.80 -10.02 4.64
N ILE A 133 -15.06 -9.00 4.21
CA ILE A 133 -15.29 -8.36 2.90
C ILE A 133 -15.05 -9.34 1.76
N MET A 134 -13.94 -10.09 1.81
CA MET A 134 -13.63 -11.07 0.77
C MET A 134 -14.68 -12.18 0.72
N GLU A 135 -15.09 -12.71 1.87
CA GLU A 135 -16.13 -13.73 1.94
C GLU A 135 -17.47 -13.22 1.39
N ARG A 136 -17.86 -11.99 1.76
CA ARG A 136 -19.04 -11.33 1.19
C ARG A 136 -18.95 -11.18 -0.32
N ALA A 137 -17.79 -10.79 -0.86
CA ALA A 137 -17.59 -10.65 -2.30
C ALA A 137 -17.70 -12.00 -3.03
N GLU A 138 -17.15 -13.08 -2.48
CA GLU A 138 -17.23 -14.43 -3.07
C GLU A 138 -18.66 -15.00 -2.99
N ARG A 139 -19.39 -14.80 -1.89
CA ARG A 139 -20.81 -15.21 -1.75
C ARG A 139 -21.69 -14.61 -2.86
N PHE A 140 -21.46 -13.34 -3.19
CA PHE A 140 -22.18 -12.65 -4.28
C PHE A 140 -21.74 -13.11 -5.68
N LYS A 141 -20.50 -13.58 -5.83
CA LYS A 141 -20.03 -14.19 -7.08
C LYS A 141 -20.68 -15.56 -7.31
N ALA A 142 -20.76 -16.40 -6.27
CA ALA A 142 -21.34 -17.75 -6.35
C ALA A 142 -22.83 -17.75 -6.69
N THR A 143 -23.60 -16.80 -6.13
CA THR A 143 -25.02 -16.59 -6.46
C THR A 143 -25.24 -16.19 -7.92
N LYS A 144 -24.30 -15.43 -8.52
CA LYS A 144 -24.36 -15.04 -9.95
C LYS A 144 -24.08 -16.22 -10.90
N THR A 145 -23.24 -17.18 -10.51
CA THR A 145 -22.88 -18.34 -11.34
C THR A 145 -23.79 -19.55 -11.16
N GLY A 146 -24.87 -19.44 -10.37
CA GLY A 146 -25.82 -20.54 -10.13
C GLY A 146 -25.25 -21.71 -9.31
N ALA A 147 -24.10 -21.53 -8.67
CA ALA A 147 -23.35 -22.57 -7.96
C ALA A 147 -23.52 -22.45 -6.44
N ALA A 148 -24.75 -22.26 -5.96
CA ALA A 148 -25.02 -22.21 -4.52
C ALA A 148 -24.92 -23.63 -3.92
N SER A 149 -23.80 -23.92 -3.25
CA SER A 149 -23.73 -25.04 -2.31
C SER A 149 -24.66 -24.75 -1.14
N LYS A 150 -25.51 -25.72 -0.78
CA LYS A 150 -26.28 -25.74 0.48
C LYS A 150 -25.31 -25.55 1.65
N GLU A 151 -25.26 -24.36 2.23
CA GLU A 151 -24.61 -24.11 3.50
C GLU A 151 -25.65 -23.55 4.47
N LYS A 152 -25.55 -24.02 5.72
CA LYS A 152 -26.53 -23.95 6.78
C LYS A 152 -27.05 -22.52 6.97
N GLU A 153 -28.33 -22.30 6.68
CA GLU A 153 -29.05 -21.11 7.09
C GLU A 153 -28.89 -20.97 8.61
N LEU A 154 -28.25 -19.87 9.05
CA LEU A 154 -28.30 -19.47 10.44
C LEU A 154 -29.77 -19.15 10.76
N PRO A 155 -30.32 -19.66 11.87
CA PRO A 155 -31.73 -19.50 12.17
C PRO A 155 -32.04 -18.03 12.48
N ASP A 156 -32.96 -17.48 11.70
CA ASP A 156 -33.73 -16.26 11.95
C ASP A 156 -32.95 -14.94 12.11
N ASP A 157 -32.18 -14.55 11.09
CA ASP A 157 -32.05 -13.13 10.76
C ASP A 157 -33.29 -12.71 9.97
N ASP A 158 -34.36 -12.41 10.69
CA ASP A 158 -35.52 -11.60 10.26
C ASP A 158 -35.30 -10.87 8.92
N ASP A 159 -36.03 -11.30 7.89
CA ASP A 159 -36.06 -10.79 6.51
C ASP A 159 -36.28 -9.26 6.40
N SER A 160 -36.53 -8.58 7.53
CA SER A 160 -36.56 -7.13 7.64
C SER A 160 -35.24 -6.47 8.08
N ASP A 161 -34.08 -7.16 8.03
CA ASP A 161 -32.78 -6.52 8.21
C ASP A 161 -32.56 -5.41 7.17
N PRO A 162 -32.52 -4.12 7.58
CA PRO A 162 -32.22 -3.01 6.67
C PRO A 162 -30.78 -3.09 6.11
N GLY A 163 -29.96 -3.99 6.66
CA GLY A 163 -28.62 -4.36 6.19
C GLY A 163 -28.59 -5.20 4.91
N ARG A 164 -29.71 -5.75 4.44
CA ARG A 164 -29.89 -6.09 3.01
C ARG A 164 -30.03 -4.78 2.25
N PHE A 165 -28.95 -4.00 2.23
CA PHE A 165 -28.80 -2.84 1.38
C PHE A 165 -28.96 -3.35 -0.04
N GLY A 166 -30.18 -3.30 -0.57
CA GLY A 166 -30.50 -3.65 -1.94
C GLY A 166 -29.55 -2.88 -2.83
N HIS A 167 -28.51 -3.57 -3.28
CA HIS A 167 -27.63 -3.11 -4.30
C HIS A 167 -28.20 -3.74 -5.56
N PRO A 168 -28.89 -2.96 -6.42
CA PRO A 168 -29.37 -3.47 -7.69
C PRO A 168 -28.21 -3.89 -8.61
N GLU A 169 -26.98 -3.45 -8.30
CA GLU A 169 -25.77 -3.85 -9.00
C GLU A 169 -24.98 -4.92 -8.25
N PRO A 170 -24.31 -5.85 -8.98
CA PRO A 170 -23.47 -6.87 -8.38
C PRO A 170 -22.34 -6.22 -7.56
N LEU A 171 -22.10 -6.75 -6.36
CA LEU A 171 -21.00 -6.31 -5.52
C LEU A 171 -19.66 -6.50 -6.25
N PRO A 172 -18.68 -5.59 -6.06
CA PRO A 172 -17.37 -5.73 -6.65
C PRO A 172 -16.66 -6.98 -6.09
N ASN A 173 -15.93 -7.67 -6.95
CA ASN A 173 -15.03 -8.76 -6.55
C ASN A 173 -13.78 -8.16 -5.91
N VAL A 174 -13.56 -8.41 -4.61
CA VAL A 174 -12.51 -7.77 -3.82
C VAL A 174 -11.42 -8.76 -3.45
N HIS A 175 -10.17 -8.31 -3.47
CA HIS A 175 -9.08 -8.94 -2.74
C HIS A 175 -8.59 -8.01 -1.63
N TYR A 176 -8.33 -8.56 -0.45
CA TYR A 176 -7.78 -7.84 0.67
C TYR A 176 -6.43 -8.45 1.04
N PHE A 177 -5.40 -7.61 1.11
CA PHE A 177 -4.14 -7.97 1.73
C PHE A 177 -4.21 -7.74 3.24
N ASN A 178 -3.60 -8.62 4.02
CA ASN A 178 -3.51 -8.40 5.46
C ASN A 178 -2.61 -7.19 5.80
N THR A 179 -2.71 -6.73 7.04
CA THR A 179 -1.99 -5.57 7.60
C THR A 179 -0.47 -5.65 7.50
N PHE A 180 0.10 -6.84 7.30
CA PHE A 180 1.54 -7.04 7.19
C PHE A 180 2.09 -6.90 5.77
N PHE A 181 1.22 -6.85 4.75
CA PHE A 181 1.65 -6.75 3.36
C PHE A 181 2.41 -5.46 3.08
N PHE A 182 1.81 -4.31 3.41
CA PHE A 182 2.40 -3.01 3.08
C PHE A 182 3.73 -2.74 3.81
N PRO A 183 3.86 -2.99 5.13
CA PRO A 183 5.14 -2.84 5.81
C PRO A 183 6.25 -3.72 5.22
N LYS A 184 5.93 -4.94 4.79
CA LYS A 184 6.91 -5.82 4.12
C LYS A 184 7.32 -5.30 2.76
N LEU A 185 6.36 -4.82 1.98
CA LEU A 185 6.64 -4.20 0.68
C LEU A 185 7.51 -2.96 0.84
N GLU A 186 7.18 -2.07 1.78
CA GLU A 186 7.91 -0.81 2.00
C GLU A 186 9.33 -1.05 2.53
N ASN A 187 9.50 -1.93 3.53
CA ASN A 187 10.77 -2.07 4.23
C ASN A 187 11.73 -3.06 3.57
N GLU A 188 11.20 -4.13 2.95
CA GLU A 188 12.03 -5.20 2.40
C GLU A 188 12.01 -5.23 0.86
N GLY A 189 10.97 -4.67 0.22
CA GLY A 189 10.78 -4.76 -1.23
C GLY A 189 10.18 -6.10 -1.67
N TYR A 190 9.77 -6.17 -2.94
CA TYR A 190 8.98 -7.29 -3.48
C TYR A 190 9.68 -8.65 -3.41
N GLU A 191 10.94 -8.71 -3.84
CA GLU A 191 11.70 -9.97 -3.94
C GLU A 191 12.10 -10.52 -2.57
N LYS A 192 12.67 -9.67 -1.71
CA LYS A 192 13.15 -10.06 -0.38
C LYS A 192 12.01 -10.47 0.55
N ALA A 193 10.90 -9.74 0.53
CA ALA A 193 9.69 -10.12 1.27
C ALA A 193 8.95 -11.33 0.66
N ARG A 194 9.40 -11.81 -0.51
CA ARG A 194 8.82 -12.94 -1.24
C ARG A 194 7.33 -12.74 -1.53
N LEU A 195 6.93 -11.51 -1.87
CA LEU A 195 5.52 -11.15 -2.01
C LEU A 195 4.82 -11.91 -3.14
N GLY A 196 5.55 -12.36 -4.16
CA GLY A 196 4.99 -13.26 -5.19
C GLY A 196 4.43 -14.58 -4.63
N LYS A 197 4.84 -15.01 -3.43
CA LYS A 197 4.22 -16.16 -2.75
C LYS A 197 2.84 -15.85 -2.16
N TRP A 198 2.61 -14.60 -1.79
CA TRP A 198 1.36 -14.16 -1.16
C TRP A 198 0.20 -14.19 -2.15
N THR A 199 0.50 -14.01 -3.43
CA THR A 199 -0.45 -14.06 -4.54
C THR A 199 -0.36 -15.37 -5.34
N LYS A 200 0.38 -16.39 -4.86
CA LYS A 200 0.61 -17.63 -5.62
C LYS A 200 -0.69 -18.36 -6.01
N THR A 201 -1.69 -18.31 -5.12
CA THR A 201 -2.97 -19.03 -5.30
C THR A 201 -4.11 -18.10 -5.68
N VAL A 202 -3.85 -16.83 -5.94
CA VAL A 202 -4.87 -15.83 -6.24
C VAL A 202 -4.45 -14.96 -7.40
N ASP A 203 -5.26 -14.95 -8.45
CA ASP A 203 -5.12 -13.98 -9.52
C ASP A 203 -5.73 -12.63 -9.09
N ILE A 204 -4.88 -11.73 -8.61
CA ILE A 204 -5.29 -10.40 -8.18
C ILE A 204 -5.76 -9.51 -9.35
N PHE A 205 -5.39 -9.82 -10.60
CA PHE A 205 -5.80 -9.05 -11.77
C PHE A 205 -7.23 -9.38 -12.22
N SER A 206 -7.76 -10.54 -11.82
CA SER A 206 -9.18 -10.89 -11.98
C SER A 206 -10.13 -10.16 -11.02
N LYS A 207 -9.58 -9.35 -10.09
CA LYS A 207 -10.34 -8.66 -9.05
C LYS A 207 -10.71 -7.25 -9.50
N ASP A 208 -11.86 -6.77 -9.04
CA ASP A 208 -12.33 -5.42 -9.36
C ASP A 208 -11.61 -4.36 -8.51
N VAL A 209 -11.37 -4.71 -7.23
CA VAL A 209 -10.73 -3.85 -6.25
C VAL A 209 -9.78 -4.66 -5.39
N ILE A 210 -8.59 -4.12 -5.16
CA ILE A 210 -7.60 -4.65 -4.21
C ILE A 210 -7.50 -3.66 -3.05
N LEU A 211 -7.72 -4.12 -1.83
CA LEU A 211 -7.62 -3.33 -0.61
C LEU A 211 -6.31 -3.63 0.12
N VAL A 212 -5.63 -2.57 0.54
CA VAL A 212 -4.38 -2.64 1.31
C VAL A 212 -4.51 -1.75 2.53
N PRO A 213 -4.71 -2.31 3.73
CA PRO A 213 -4.63 -1.54 4.97
C PRO A 213 -3.19 -1.08 5.20
N VAL A 214 -3.03 0.13 5.73
CA VAL A 214 -1.73 0.73 6.00
C VAL A 214 -1.72 1.23 7.44
N ASN A 215 -0.91 0.60 8.28
CA ASN A 215 -0.63 1.06 9.64
C ASN A 215 0.52 2.06 9.62
N LEU A 216 0.23 3.31 9.97
CA LEU A 216 1.21 4.37 10.04
C LEU A 216 1.73 4.51 11.48
N GLY A 217 2.94 4.00 11.71
CA GLY A 217 3.65 4.18 12.97
C GLY A 217 2.93 3.61 14.20
N ASN A 218 2.06 2.60 14.01
CA ASN A 218 1.21 2.03 15.05
C ASN A 218 0.28 3.04 15.75
N ALA A 219 0.02 4.17 15.11
CA ALA A 219 -0.74 5.29 15.67
C ALA A 219 -1.90 5.73 14.79
N HIS A 220 -1.94 5.29 13.53
CA HIS A 220 -2.98 5.71 12.60
C HIS A 220 -3.22 4.67 11.51
N TRP A 221 -4.48 4.36 11.25
CA TRP A 221 -4.89 3.42 10.20
C TRP A 221 -5.39 4.17 8.98
N THR A 222 -4.83 3.80 7.83
CA THR A 222 -5.25 4.30 6.52
C THR A 222 -5.47 3.14 5.56
N CYS A 223 -6.07 3.40 4.40
CA CYS A 223 -6.34 2.36 3.42
C CYS A 223 -5.97 2.82 2.02
N ALA A 224 -5.12 2.05 1.34
CA ALA A 224 -4.91 2.17 -0.09
C ALA A 224 -5.85 1.20 -0.81
N ALA A 225 -6.33 1.59 -1.98
CA ALA A 225 -7.14 0.73 -2.84
C ALA A 225 -6.68 0.83 -4.29
N ILE A 226 -6.55 -0.32 -4.97
CA ILE A 226 -6.32 -0.37 -6.41
C ILE A 226 -7.66 -0.70 -7.06
N ASN A 227 -8.24 0.29 -7.74
CA ASN A 227 -9.51 0.16 -8.43
C ASN A 227 -9.28 -0.21 -9.89
N MET A 228 -9.37 -1.50 -10.21
CA MET A 228 -9.06 -2.04 -11.53
C MET A 228 -10.08 -1.56 -12.58
N LYS A 229 -11.37 -1.54 -12.21
CA LYS A 229 -12.46 -1.04 -13.08
C LYS A 229 -12.26 0.42 -13.49
N LYS A 230 -11.77 1.25 -12.57
CA LYS A 230 -11.55 2.69 -12.78
C LYS A 230 -10.11 3.04 -13.12
N LYS A 231 -9.23 2.03 -13.27
CA LYS A 231 -7.80 2.16 -13.60
C LYS A 231 -7.07 3.19 -12.76
N ARG A 232 -7.21 3.13 -11.43
CA ARG A 232 -6.61 4.10 -10.52
C ARG A 232 -6.20 3.50 -9.18
N VAL A 233 -5.19 4.12 -8.57
CA VAL A 233 -4.80 3.89 -7.18
C VAL A 233 -5.40 4.99 -6.32
N GLU A 234 -6.07 4.61 -5.25
CA GLU A 234 -6.78 5.49 -4.34
C GLU A 234 -6.13 5.38 -2.95
N TYR A 235 -6.13 6.48 -2.21
CA TYR A 235 -5.67 6.51 -0.83
C TYR A 235 -6.69 7.21 0.05
N TYR A 236 -7.05 6.55 1.15
CA TYR A 236 -8.07 6.99 2.09
C TYR A 236 -7.42 7.20 3.46
N ASP A 237 -7.40 8.46 3.89
CA ASP A 237 -6.90 8.91 5.19
C ASP A 237 -7.99 9.78 5.86
N SER A 238 -8.45 9.35 7.04
CA SER A 238 -9.45 10.09 7.83
C SER A 238 -8.90 11.39 8.43
N MET A 239 -7.58 11.55 8.49
CA MET A 239 -6.88 12.78 8.91
C MET A 239 -6.42 13.63 7.72
N GLY A 240 -6.65 13.17 6.48
CA GLY A 240 -6.41 13.94 5.26
C GLY A 240 -4.95 14.28 4.96
N SER A 241 -3.98 13.57 5.55
CA SER A 241 -2.56 13.86 5.32
C SER A 241 -2.09 13.21 4.01
N PRO A 242 -1.45 13.97 3.08
CA PRO A 242 -0.88 13.37 1.88
C PRO A 242 0.26 12.42 2.24
N ARG A 243 0.34 11.26 1.56
CA ARG A 243 1.36 10.23 1.81
C ARG A 243 2.07 9.79 0.52
N PRO A 244 3.13 10.51 0.11
CA PRO A 244 3.88 10.23 -1.12
C PRO A 244 4.41 8.80 -1.24
N LYS A 245 4.69 8.15 -0.11
CA LYS A 245 5.17 6.77 -0.06
C LYS A 245 4.12 5.72 -0.43
N VAL A 246 2.84 6.04 -0.22
CA VAL A 246 1.73 5.13 -0.52
C VAL A 246 1.23 5.36 -1.94
N TYR A 247 1.19 6.62 -2.36
CA TYR A 247 0.88 7.02 -3.73
C TYR A 247 1.64 8.31 -4.06
N GLN A 248 2.22 8.35 -5.26
CA GLN A 248 2.81 9.56 -5.83
C GLN A 248 1.88 10.03 -6.96
N VAL A 249 1.46 11.29 -6.90
CA VAL A 249 0.69 11.97 -7.96
C VAL A 249 1.63 12.47 -9.04
#